data_AF-A0A9W7FPN4-F1
#
_entry.id   AF-A0A9W7FPN4-F1
#
_cell.length_a   1.000
_cell.length_b   1.000
_cell.length_c   1.000
_cell.angle_alpha   90.00
_cell.angle_beta   90.00
_cell.angle_gamma   90.00
#
_symmetry.space_group_name_H-M   'P 1'
#
loop_
_entity.id
_entity.type
_entity.pdbx_description
1 polymer ?
#
loop_
_entity_poly.entity_id
_entity_poly.type
_entity_poly.pdbx_seq_one_letter_code
_entity_poly.pdbx_strand_id
1 'polypeptide(L)'
;MVSATSKPSRMEERSSCRSGTYYNESQNTGIDCASGNYTATGGNGAGQCKDCDDGFFSASPGAATCFACEAGKCVNAEQTQCLLYSAGKISGVASNDCTVCEAGKFAEGEGNVECKFCNDDEVLRGSTTNSTGTASKSRCVCPKREYQDHQTASCEKVREGVREDIQGMNVTTLNLINGYWRTASNPYEVLPCLGMHHCTGGTDPAKMCAEGYEGPLCAVYSKGYAALGSGADLVCNVCTGSAEGTVTVGLALIGGKKEDEQSLTLNDGQAPLDTGSRLERQTSRARAISESAQAKVAAITEFIDNVHPFAKIFLASFEVVGGLSFTLRLRFPPMFTKFMNICKNVLSLEVILLRPSTTGKSKRKTRTSSTKAP
;
A
#
# COMPACT_ATOMS: atom_id res chain seq x y z
N MET A 1 -28.05 -109.71 -44.16
CA MET A 1 -28.52 -108.56 -43.37
C MET A 1 -27.31 -107.95 -42.70
N VAL A 2 -26.87 -106.79 -43.17
CA VAL A 2 -25.67 -106.09 -42.71
C VAL A 2 -26.09 -105.17 -41.56
N SER A 3 -25.61 -105.42 -40.34
CA SER A 3 -25.70 -104.46 -39.24
C SER A 3 -24.39 -103.67 -39.21
N ALA A 4 -24.43 -102.47 -39.78
CA ALA A 4 -23.38 -101.47 -39.61
C ALA A 4 -23.63 -100.72 -38.30
N THR A 5 -22.71 -100.88 -37.35
CA THR A 5 -22.61 -100.03 -36.16
C THR A 5 -22.27 -98.61 -36.58
N SER A 6 -23.20 -97.66 -36.37
CA SER A 6 -22.97 -96.24 -36.57
C SER A 6 -21.98 -95.71 -35.51
N LYS A 7 -20.80 -95.39 -36.01
CA LYS A 7 -19.74 -94.60 -35.37
C LYS A 7 -20.33 -93.38 -34.65
N PRO A 8 -19.99 -93.09 -33.38
CA PRO A 8 -20.42 -91.85 -32.75
C PRO A 8 -19.81 -90.69 -33.52
N SER A 9 -20.66 -89.85 -34.09
CA SER A 9 -20.30 -88.56 -34.65
C SER A 9 -19.65 -87.73 -33.56
N ARG A 10 -18.31 -87.62 -33.65
CA ARG A 10 -17.49 -86.45 -33.33
C ARG A 10 -18.19 -85.50 -32.36
N MET A 11 -17.91 -85.64 -31.05
CA MET A 11 -18.12 -84.54 -30.11
C MET A 11 -17.43 -83.32 -30.71
N GLU A 12 -18.24 -82.34 -31.10
CA GLU A 12 -17.76 -81.04 -31.52
C GLU A 12 -16.93 -80.48 -30.37
N GLU A 13 -15.63 -80.48 -30.61
CA GLU A 13 -14.69 -79.52 -30.06
C GLU A 13 -15.39 -78.17 -30.10
N ARG A 14 -16.01 -77.75 -28.98
CA ARG A 14 -16.61 -76.41 -28.85
C ARG A 14 -15.45 -75.48 -29.15
N SER A 15 -15.45 -74.92 -30.35
CA SER A 15 -14.33 -74.18 -30.91
C SER A 15 -14.03 -73.05 -29.95
N SER A 16 -12.97 -73.23 -29.16
CA SER A 16 -12.57 -72.24 -28.17
C SER A 16 -12.37 -70.93 -28.90
N CYS A 17 -13.10 -69.90 -28.49
CA CYS A 17 -12.89 -68.58 -29.05
C CYS A 17 -11.43 -68.16 -28.84
N ARG A 18 -10.88 -67.39 -29.78
CA ARG A 18 -9.55 -66.82 -29.61
C ARG A 18 -9.59 -65.78 -28.49
N SER A 19 -8.43 -65.45 -27.93
CA SER A 19 -8.28 -64.30 -27.04
C SER A 19 -8.89 -63.06 -27.69
N GLY A 20 -9.62 -62.26 -26.90
CA GLY A 20 -10.35 -61.09 -27.37
C GLY A 20 -11.77 -61.36 -27.91
N THR A 21 -12.17 -62.61 -28.15
CA THR A 21 -13.52 -62.92 -28.64
C THR A 21 -14.32 -63.79 -27.68
N TYR A 22 -15.64 -63.70 -27.76
CA TYR A 22 -16.57 -64.60 -27.09
C TYR A 22 -17.55 -65.23 -28.06
N TYR A 23 -18.02 -66.43 -27.75
CA TYR A 23 -19.01 -67.13 -28.56
C TYR A 23 -20.40 -66.58 -28.33
N ASN A 24 -21.10 -66.20 -29.41
CA ASN A 24 -22.51 -65.83 -29.36
C ASN A 24 -23.37 -66.96 -29.95
N GLU A 25 -24.15 -67.63 -29.09
CA GLU A 25 -25.00 -68.76 -29.49
C GLU A 25 -26.12 -68.36 -30.46
N SER A 26 -26.62 -67.12 -30.40
CA SER A 26 -27.69 -66.64 -31.29
C SER A 26 -27.19 -66.38 -32.71
N GLN A 27 -25.91 -66.01 -32.87
CA GLN A 27 -25.30 -65.75 -34.18
C GLN A 27 -24.44 -66.91 -34.67
N ASN A 28 -24.13 -67.89 -33.81
CA ASN A 28 -23.23 -69.02 -34.09
C ASN A 28 -21.84 -68.56 -34.58
N THR A 29 -21.35 -67.45 -34.03
CA THR A 29 -20.09 -66.78 -34.40
C THR A 29 -19.34 -66.27 -33.16
N GLY A 30 -18.03 -66.07 -33.31
CA GLY A 30 -17.23 -65.35 -32.32
C GLY A 30 -17.35 -63.85 -32.52
N ILE A 31 -17.72 -63.13 -31.46
CA ILE A 31 -17.84 -61.68 -31.43
C ILE A 31 -16.68 -61.11 -30.62
N ASP A 32 -16.07 -60.03 -31.10
CA ASP A 32 -15.02 -59.31 -30.38
C ASP A 32 -15.59 -58.69 -29.09
N CYS A 33 -14.83 -58.77 -27.99
CA CYS A 33 -15.12 -57.97 -26.80
C CYS A 33 -15.08 -56.48 -27.17
N ALA A 34 -15.96 -55.66 -26.60
CA ALA A 34 -15.94 -54.21 -26.83
C ALA A 34 -14.62 -53.58 -26.34
N SER A 35 -14.29 -52.39 -26.86
CA SER A 35 -13.22 -51.56 -26.28
C SER A 35 -13.54 -51.26 -24.82
N GLY A 36 -12.52 -51.18 -23.97
CA GLY A 36 -12.68 -51.16 -22.51
C GLY A 36 -12.75 -52.56 -21.88
N ASN A 37 -12.93 -53.61 -22.69
CA ASN A 37 -13.01 -54.98 -22.19
C ASN A 37 -11.95 -55.87 -22.87
N TYR A 38 -11.65 -57.00 -22.22
CA TYR A 38 -10.71 -57.99 -22.71
C TYR A 38 -11.07 -59.42 -22.32
N THR A 39 -10.49 -60.39 -23.02
CA THR A 39 -10.48 -61.79 -22.58
C THR A 39 -9.20 -62.49 -23.01
N ALA A 40 -8.45 -63.04 -22.06
CA ALA A 40 -7.14 -63.63 -22.33
C ALA A 40 -7.21 -64.98 -23.06
N THR A 41 -8.28 -65.75 -22.84
CA THR A 41 -8.42 -67.13 -23.35
C THR A 41 -9.60 -67.34 -24.29
N GLY A 42 -10.38 -66.29 -24.53
CA GLY A 42 -11.66 -66.39 -25.24
C GLY A 42 -12.80 -66.82 -24.31
N GLY A 43 -14.01 -66.38 -24.64
CA GLY A 43 -15.22 -66.58 -23.83
C GLY A 43 -16.25 -67.48 -24.50
N ASN A 44 -17.12 -68.10 -23.69
CA ASN A 44 -18.31 -68.82 -24.16
C ASN A 44 -19.59 -67.97 -24.09
N GLY A 45 -19.46 -66.65 -23.94
CA GLY A 45 -20.56 -65.69 -23.83
C GLY A 45 -20.04 -64.31 -23.48
N ALA A 46 -20.87 -63.27 -23.71
CA ALA A 46 -20.47 -61.87 -23.57
C ALA A 46 -19.94 -61.52 -22.17
N GLY A 47 -20.51 -62.12 -21.11
CA GLY A 47 -20.08 -61.90 -19.72
C GLY A 47 -18.68 -62.43 -19.38
N GLN A 48 -17.98 -63.08 -20.32
CA GLN A 48 -16.58 -63.48 -20.17
C GLN A 48 -15.59 -62.43 -20.70
N CYS A 49 -16.10 -61.36 -21.34
CA CYS A 49 -15.33 -60.15 -21.60
C CYS A 49 -15.27 -59.34 -20.31
N LYS A 50 -14.10 -59.33 -19.66
CA LYS A 50 -13.88 -58.58 -18.42
C LYS A 50 -13.59 -57.12 -18.76
N ASP A 51 -14.11 -56.20 -17.97
CA ASP A 51 -13.70 -54.80 -18.03
C ASP A 51 -12.21 -54.68 -17.70
N CYS A 52 -11.54 -53.66 -18.22
CA CYS A 52 -10.18 -53.37 -17.83
C CYS A 52 -10.13 -52.99 -16.35
N ASP A 53 -9.03 -53.33 -15.67
CA ASP A 53 -8.80 -52.85 -14.32
C ASP A 53 -8.58 -51.33 -14.33
N ASP A 54 -8.83 -50.69 -13.20
CA ASP A 54 -8.61 -49.25 -13.00
C ASP A 54 -7.23 -48.79 -13.47
N GLY A 55 -7.20 -47.76 -14.32
CA GLY A 55 -5.96 -47.23 -14.91
C GLY A 55 -5.43 -48.02 -16.10
N PHE A 56 -6.12 -49.07 -16.53
CA PHE A 56 -5.85 -49.81 -17.76
C PHE A 56 -6.93 -49.54 -18.80
N PHE A 57 -6.56 -49.62 -20.09
CA PHE A 57 -7.45 -49.37 -21.21
C PHE A 57 -7.31 -50.40 -22.32
N SER A 58 -8.36 -50.57 -23.13
CA SER A 58 -8.32 -51.26 -24.41
C SER A 58 -8.97 -50.40 -25.50
N ALA A 59 -8.16 -49.90 -26.43
CA ALA A 59 -8.61 -48.91 -27.41
C ALA A 59 -9.41 -49.49 -28.56
N SER A 60 -9.33 -50.79 -28.79
CA SER A 60 -9.98 -51.45 -29.91
C SER A 60 -10.72 -52.68 -29.43
N PRO A 61 -11.87 -53.02 -30.05
CA PRO A 61 -12.54 -54.28 -29.81
C PRO A 61 -11.59 -55.47 -30.05
N GLY A 62 -11.86 -56.58 -29.39
CA GLY A 62 -11.10 -57.82 -29.60
C GLY A 62 -9.81 -57.87 -28.77
N ALA A 63 -9.70 -57.09 -27.69
CA ALA A 63 -8.49 -57.03 -26.89
C ALA A 63 -8.26 -58.33 -26.09
N ALA A 64 -7.05 -58.90 -26.20
CA ALA A 64 -6.64 -60.05 -25.39
C ALA A 64 -6.22 -59.64 -23.97
N THR A 65 -5.76 -58.39 -23.79
CA THR A 65 -5.26 -57.80 -22.55
C THR A 65 -5.51 -56.30 -22.56
N CYS A 66 -5.59 -55.67 -21.39
CA CYS A 66 -5.59 -54.21 -21.28
C CYS A 66 -4.17 -53.67 -21.08
N PHE A 67 -3.95 -52.42 -21.47
CA PHE A 67 -2.67 -51.72 -21.34
C PHE A 67 -2.76 -50.67 -20.24
N ALA A 68 -1.71 -50.53 -19.43
CA ALA A 68 -1.66 -49.47 -18.41
C ALA A 68 -1.52 -48.10 -19.07
N CYS A 69 -2.20 -47.09 -18.51
CA CYS A 69 -1.87 -45.71 -18.85
C CYS A 69 -0.48 -45.33 -18.32
N GLU A 70 0.30 -44.66 -19.16
CA GLU A 70 1.57 -44.05 -18.78
C GLU A 70 1.34 -42.95 -17.73
N ALA A 71 2.36 -42.68 -16.91
CA ALA A 71 2.30 -41.59 -15.95
C ALA A 71 2.00 -40.24 -16.64
N GLY A 72 1.24 -39.37 -15.98
CA GLY A 72 0.74 -38.13 -16.57
C GLY A 72 -0.54 -38.31 -17.38
N LYS A 73 -1.00 -39.55 -17.59
CA LYS A 73 -2.31 -39.84 -18.20
C LYS A 73 -3.20 -40.61 -17.23
N CYS A 74 -4.52 -40.50 -17.39
CA CYS A 74 -5.48 -41.46 -16.84
C CYS A 74 -6.25 -42.14 -17.94
N VAL A 75 -6.89 -43.22 -17.58
CA VAL A 75 -7.93 -43.79 -18.40
C VAL A 75 -9.21 -42.92 -18.40
N ASN A 76 -9.93 -42.86 -19.52
CA ASN A 76 -11.27 -42.27 -19.58
C ASN A 76 -12.33 -43.19 -18.92
N ALA A 77 -13.54 -42.67 -18.68
CA ALA A 77 -14.61 -43.42 -18.01
C ALA A 77 -14.98 -44.75 -18.69
N GLU A 78 -14.74 -44.88 -19.99
CA GLU A 78 -15.05 -46.06 -20.80
C GLU A 78 -13.88 -47.05 -20.92
N GLN A 79 -12.72 -46.71 -20.34
CA GLN A 79 -11.50 -47.50 -20.46
C GLN A 79 -11.01 -47.78 -21.87
N THR A 80 -11.26 -46.85 -22.78
CA THR A 80 -10.90 -46.96 -24.19
C THR A 80 -9.64 -46.17 -24.56
N GLN A 81 -9.23 -45.20 -23.76
CA GLN A 81 -8.05 -44.38 -24.06
C GLN A 81 -7.45 -43.74 -22.81
N CYS A 82 -6.19 -43.34 -22.93
CA CYS A 82 -5.52 -42.54 -21.91
C CYS A 82 -5.53 -41.04 -22.27
N LEU A 83 -6.05 -40.21 -21.38
CA LEU A 83 -6.15 -38.76 -21.54
C LEU A 83 -5.13 -38.04 -20.66
N LEU A 84 -4.59 -36.94 -21.18
CA LEU A 84 -3.80 -35.99 -20.41
C LEU A 84 -4.71 -35.19 -19.49
N TYR A 85 -4.24 -34.89 -18.28
CA TYR A 85 -4.97 -34.01 -17.38
C TYR A 85 -4.53 -32.56 -17.49
N SER A 86 -5.45 -31.69 -17.11
CA SER A 86 -5.23 -30.25 -16.97
C SER A 86 -4.23 -29.92 -15.86
N ALA A 87 -3.68 -28.70 -15.94
CA ALA A 87 -2.74 -28.17 -14.96
C ALA A 87 -3.27 -28.22 -13.52
N GLY A 88 -2.34 -28.35 -12.57
CA GLY A 88 -2.62 -28.47 -11.14
C GLY A 88 -2.91 -29.90 -10.65
N LYS A 89 -2.82 -30.90 -11.53
CA LYS A 89 -3.05 -32.30 -11.19
C LYS A 89 -1.94 -33.20 -11.72
N ILE A 90 -1.77 -34.35 -11.07
CA ILE A 90 -0.76 -35.35 -11.41
C ILE A 90 -1.38 -36.75 -11.48
N SER A 91 -0.76 -37.63 -12.27
CA SER A 91 -1.13 -39.05 -12.26
C SER A 91 0.09 -39.96 -12.32
N GLY A 92 0.01 -41.07 -11.58
CA GLY A 92 0.98 -42.16 -11.66
C GLY A 92 0.72 -43.10 -12.84
N VAL A 93 1.55 -44.14 -12.96
CA VAL A 93 1.31 -45.24 -13.91
C VAL A 93 0.07 -46.01 -13.49
N ALA A 94 -0.76 -46.41 -14.47
CA ALA A 94 -2.02 -47.11 -14.24
C ALA A 94 -2.94 -46.37 -13.25
N SER A 95 -3.01 -45.04 -13.36
CA SER A 95 -3.91 -44.23 -12.53
C SER A 95 -5.30 -44.13 -13.15
N ASN A 96 -6.35 -44.35 -12.35
CA ASN A 96 -7.74 -44.12 -12.75
C ASN A 96 -8.23 -42.72 -12.42
N ASP A 97 -7.57 -42.04 -11.47
CA ASP A 97 -7.89 -40.66 -11.10
C ASP A 97 -6.64 -39.80 -11.02
N CYS A 98 -6.86 -38.49 -11.05
CA CYS A 98 -5.82 -37.50 -10.91
C CYS A 98 -5.72 -37.04 -9.48
N THR A 99 -4.50 -37.07 -8.94
CA THR A 99 -4.23 -36.47 -7.65
C THR A 99 -4.03 -34.97 -7.84
N VAL A 100 -4.82 -34.17 -7.12
CA VAL A 100 -4.70 -32.71 -7.11
C VAL A 100 -3.46 -32.32 -6.31
N CYS A 101 -2.68 -31.36 -6.80
CA CYS A 101 -1.54 -30.86 -6.04
C CYS A 101 -1.98 -30.23 -4.71
N GLU A 102 -1.34 -30.63 -3.62
CA GLU A 102 -1.58 -30.06 -2.30
C GLU A 102 -1.22 -28.56 -2.24
N ALA A 103 -1.72 -27.87 -1.21
CA ALA A 103 -1.31 -26.49 -0.96
C ALA A 103 0.21 -26.41 -0.76
N GLY A 104 0.84 -25.36 -1.31
CA GLY A 104 2.29 -25.22 -1.34
C GLY A 104 2.96 -25.90 -2.54
N LYS A 105 2.20 -26.58 -3.41
CA LYS A 105 2.70 -27.19 -4.64
C LYS A 105 1.91 -26.76 -5.87
N PHE A 106 2.51 -26.88 -7.03
CA PHE A 106 1.88 -26.58 -8.31
C PHE A 106 2.31 -27.55 -9.41
N ALA A 107 1.50 -27.67 -10.45
CA ALA A 107 1.81 -28.46 -11.64
C ALA A 107 1.41 -27.67 -12.89
N GLU A 108 2.39 -27.27 -13.70
CA GLU A 108 2.17 -26.43 -14.88
C GLU A 108 1.93 -27.27 -16.13
N GLY A 109 1.00 -26.84 -16.98
CA GLY A 109 0.70 -27.55 -18.23
C GLY A 109 -0.06 -28.87 -18.01
N GLU A 110 -0.12 -29.68 -19.06
CA GLU A 110 -0.82 -30.96 -19.03
C GLU A 110 0.15 -32.13 -18.84
N GLY A 111 -0.35 -33.25 -18.34
CA GLY A 111 0.42 -34.49 -18.28
C GLY A 111 1.46 -34.57 -17.17
N ASN A 112 1.25 -33.85 -16.07
CA ASN A 112 2.22 -33.83 -14.98
C ASN A 112 2.26 -35.16 -14.22
N VAL A 113 3.47 -35.59 -13.89
CA VAL A 113 3.72 -36.80 -13.08
C VAL A 113 4.03 -36.46 -11.61
N GLU A 114 4.38 -35.21 -11.35
CA GLU A 114 4.75 -34.71 -10.03
C GLU A 114 4.34 -33.25 -9.84
N CYS A 115 4.11 -32.86 -8.59
CA CYS A 115 3.84 -31.47 -8.23
C CYS A 115 5.15 -30.82 -7.78
N LYS A 116 5.47 -29.66 -8.36
CA LYS A 116 6.62 -28.84 -7.97
C LYS A 116 6.31 -28.05 -6.70
N PHE A 117 7.30 -27.88 -5.83
CA PHE A 117 7.14 -27.13 -4.60
C PHE A 117 7.27 -25.63 -4.85
N CYS A 118 6.45 -24.84 -4.14
CA CYS A 118 6.61 -23.38 -4.13
C CYS A 118 7.85 -22.96 -3.34
N ASN A 119 8.18 -23.65 -2.25
CA ASN A 119 9.36 -23.42 -1.39
C ASN A 119 10.68 -23.91 -2.02
N ASP A 120 10.73 -24.07 -3.34
CA ASP A 120 11.96 -24.36 -4.05
C ASP A 120 12.76 -23.06 -4.24
N ASP A 121 14.10 -23.15 -4.17
CA ASP A 121 15.01 -22.03 -4.39
C ASP A 121 14.89 -21.46 -5.81
N GLU A 122 14.53 -22.30 -6.79
CA GLU A 122 14.24 -21.85 -8.16
C GLU A 122 12.91 -21.10 -8.28
N VAL A 123 12.01 -21.24 -7.30
CA VAL A 123 10.67 -20.69 -7.33
C VAL A 123 10.54 -19.44 -6.47
N LEU A 124 10.48 -19.62 -5.16
CA LEU A 124 10.42 -18.57 -4.16
C LEU A 124 10.52 -19.23 -2.78
N ARG A 125 11.69 -19.15 -2.16
CA ARG A 125 11.95 -19.79 -0.88
C ARG A 125 11.01 -19.25 0.21
N GLY A 126 10.41 -20.14 0.98
CA GLY A 126 9.42 -19.86 2.03
C GLY A 126 7.98 -19.69 1.52
N SER A 127 7.74 -19.75 0.21
CA SER A 127 6.40 -19.51 -0.33
C SER A 127 5.48 -20.74 -0.33
N THR A 128 4.18 -20.45 -0.43
CA THR A 128 3.11 -21.44 -0.50
C THR A 128 2.03 -21.00 -1.47
N THR A 129 1.13 -21.91 -1.85
CA THR A 129 -0.11 -21.56 -2.56
C THR A 129 -1.25 -21.36 -1.55
N ASN A 130 -2.29 -20.65 -1.97
CA ASN A 130 -3.49 -20.42 -1.15
C ASN A 130 -4.57 -21.51 -1.35
N SER A 131 -4.42 -22.33 -2.39
CA SER A 131 -5.36 -23.41 -2.74
C SER A 131 -4.63 -24.65 -3.23
N THR A 132 -5.31 -25.79 -3.11
CA THR A 132 -4.94 -27.01 -3.82
C THR A 132 -5.17 -26.85 -5.32
N GLY A 133 -4.55 -27.71 -6.12
CA GLY A 133 -4.73 -27.76 -7.56
C GLY A 133 -4.13 -26.58 -8.30
N THR A 134 -3.07 -25.99 -7.74
CA THR A 134 -2.47 -24.80 -8.32
C THR A 134 -1.77 -25.14 -9.63
N ALA A 135 -2.16 -24.45 -10.69
CA ALA A 135 -1.69 -24.68 -12.06
C ALA A 135 -0.47 -23.86 -12.49
N SER A 136 0.02 -22.93 -11.64
CA SER A 136 1.09 -22.00 -12.02
C SER A 136 1.99 -21.58 -10.87
N LYS A 137 3.28 -21.43 -11.17
CA LYS A 137 4.33 -20.85 -10.32
C LYS A 137 3.96 -19.45 -9.81
N SER A 138 3.26 -18.65 -10.60
CA SER A 138 2.83 -17.29 -10.24
C SER A 138 1.90 -17.22 -9.02
N ARG A 139 1.31 -18.36 -8.62
CA ARG A 139 0.44 -18.47 -7.46
C ARG A 139 1.19 -18.82 -6.17
N CYS A 140 2.50 -19.04 -6.24
CA CYS A 140 3.36 -19.18 -5.08
C CYS A 140 3.58 -17.79 -4.45
N VAL A 141 3.09 -17.63 -3.22
CA VAL A 141 3.10 -16.37 -2.48
C VAL A 141 3.63 -16.58 -1.06
N CYS A 142 4.25 -15.56 -0.49
CA CYS A 142 4.72 -15.65 0.90
C CYS A 142 3.54 -15.77 1.87
N PRO A 143 3.62 -16.64 2.89
CA PRO A 143 2.58 -16.82 3.89
C PRO A 143 2.36 -15.53 4.71
N LYS A 144 1.33 -15.54 5.55
CA LYS A 144 1.07 -14.45 6.51
C LYS A 144 2.31 -14.23 7.39
N ARG A 145 2.54 -12.98 7.82
CA ARG A 145 3.75 -12.53 8.57
C ARG A 145 5.04 -12.55 7.78
N GLU A 146 5.00 -12.81 6.48
CA GLU A 146 6.17 -12.77 5.61
C GLU A 146 5.89 -11.94 4.36
N TYR A 147 6.95 -11.43 3.75
CA TYR A 147 6.90 -10.70 2.50
C TYR A 147 7.99 -11.18 1.55
N GLN A 148 7.71 -11.09 0.25
CA GLN A 148 8.67 -11.43 -0.78
C GLN A 148 9.74 -10.33 -0.90
N ASP A 149 10.98 -10.71 -0.68
CA ASP A 149 12.16 -9.91 -1.01
C ASP A 149 12.64 -10.28 -2.43
N HIS A 150 12.69 -9.28 -3.31
CA HIS A 150 13.12 -9.46 -4.68
C HIS A 150 14.64 -9.63 -4.83
N GLN A 151 15.44 -9.20 -3.85
CA GLN A 151 16.90 -9.34 -3.91
C GLN A 151 17.34 -10.76 -3.56
N THR A 152 16.68 -11.38 -2.58
CA THR A 152 17.01 -12.73 -2.10
C THR A 152 16.11 -13.81 -2.71
N ALA A 153 15.04 -13.42 -3.41
CA ALA A 153 14.02 -14.34 -3.91
C ALA A 153 13.50 -15.29 -2.81
N SER A 154 13.29 -14.73 -1.61
CA SER A 154 12.83 -15.45 -0.42
C SER A 154 11.70 -14.68 0.28
N CYS A 155 10.95 -15.41 1.09
CA CYS A 155 10.00 -14.87 2.04
C CYS A 155 10.71 -14.53 3.34
N GLU A 156 10.74 -13.24 3.64
CA GLU A 156 11.35 -12.70 4.85
C GLU A 156 10.26 -12.26 5.84
N LYS A 157 10.56 -12.35 7.14
CA LYS A 157 9.61 -11.95 8.18
C LYS A 157 9.30 -10.46 8.10
N VAL A 158 8.02 -10.13 8.27
CA VAL A 158 7.59 -8.72 8.30
C VAL A 158 8.20 -7.98 9.49
N ARG A 159 8.43 -6.68 9.27
CA ARG A 159 8.96 -5.75 10.28
C ARG A 159 7.85 -5.22 11.18
N GLU A 160 8.27 -4.58 12.27
CA GLU A 160 7.36 -3.73 13.04
C GLU A 160 6.74 -2.65 12.14
N GLY A 161 5.45 -2.41 12.32
CA GLY A 161 4.70 -1.45 11.51
C GLY A 161 4.08 -1.98 10.22
N VAL A 162 4.21 -3.28 9.93
CA VAL A 162 3.60 -3.92 8.76
C VAL A 162 2.45 -4.83 9.20
N ARG A 163 1.40 -4.91 8.37
CA ARG A 163 0.25 -5.81 8.57
C ARG A 163 0.67 -7.28 8.50
N GLU A 164 0.31 -8.07 9.50
CA GLU A 164 0.66 -9.49 9.56
C GLU A 164 -0.38 -10.43 8.92
N ASP A 165 -1.61 -9.94 8.71
CA ASP A 165 -2.76 -10.74 8.29
C ASP A 165 -2.84 -10.98 6.77
N ILE A 166 -2.05 -10.22 6.01
CA ILE A 166 -2.06 -10.22 4.54
C ILE A 166 -1.02 -11.22 4.03
N GLN A 167 -1.42 -12.04 3.05
CA GLN A 167 -0.55 -12.98 2.36
C GLN A 167 -0.07 -12.39 1.03
N GLY A 168 1.13 -12.78 0.58
CA GLY A 168 1.64 -12.40 -0.75
C GLY A 168 2.04 -10.94 -0.86
N MET A 169 2.37 -10.29 0.26
CA MET A 169 3.03 -9.00 0.22
C MET A 169 4.42 -9.15 -0.39
N ASN A 170 4.87 -8.12 -1.09
CA ASN A 170 6.26 -7.97 -1.50
C ASN A 170 6.83 -6.69 -0.90
N VAL A 171 8.15 -6.50 -0.97
CA VAL A 171 8.82 -5.32 -0.39
C VAL A 171 8.22 -3.98 -0.88
N THR A 172 7.74 -3.90 -2.12
CA THR A 172 7.14 -2.67 -2.69
C THR A 172 5.68 -2.46 -2.30
N THR A 173 4.94 -3.54 -2.05
CA THR A 173 3.50 -3.56 -1.72
C THR A 173 3.25 -3.82 -0.25
N LEU A 174 4.28 -3.72 0.60
CA LEU A 174 4.14 -3.78 2.05
C LEU A 174 3.02 -2.86 2.51
N ASN A 175 2.07 -3.43 3.23
CA ASN A 175 0.93 -2.72 3.79
C ASN A 175 1.26 -2.30 5.22
N LEU A 176 1.52 -1.00 5.40
CA LEU A 176 1.90 -0.44 6.68
C LEU A 176 0.66 -0.20 7.54
N ILE A 177 0.77 -0.42 8.85
CA ILE A 177 -0.25 -0.01 9.81
C ILE A 177 -0.20 1.51 10.04
N ASN A 178 -1.27 2.05 10.62
CA ASN A 178 -1.36 3.46 10.98
C ASN A 178 -0.20 3.84 11.94
N GLY A 179 0.37 5.03 11.75
CA GLY A 179 1.53 5.51 12.50
C GLY A 179 2.89 5.10 11.93
N TYR A 180 2.93 4.43 10.78
CA TYR A 180 4.17 4.06 10.09
C TYR A 180 4.26 4.65 8.69
N TRP A 181 5.49 4.89 8.24
CA TRP A 181 5.80 5.54 6.97
C TRP A 181 7.04 4.94 6.31
N ARG A 182 7.07 5.01 4.98
CA ARG A 182 8.21 4.64 4.13
C ARG A 182 8.25 5.48 2.85
N THR A 183 9.36 5.43 2.14
CA THR A 183 9.51 6.04 0.82
C THR A 183 9.41 5.00 -0.30
N ALA A 184 9.16 5.47 -1.53
CA ALA A 184 9.31 4.66 -2.73
C ALA A 184 10.78 4.36 -3.06
N SER A 185 11.72 5.23 -2.65
CA SER A 185 13.15 5.07 -2.90
C SER A 185 13.82 4.02 -1.99
N ASN A 186 13.33 3.85 -0.77
CA ASN A 186 13.83 2.85 0.17
C ASN A 186 12.67 2.05 0.81
N PRO A 187 12.09 1.08 0.10
CA PRO A 187 10.97 0.29 0.62
C PRO A 187 11.39 -0.65 1.78
N TYR A 188 12.69 -0.91 1.92
CA TYR A 188 13.28 -1.71 3.01
C TYR A 188 13.34 -0.97 4.35
N GLU A 189 13.00 0.32 4.40
CA GLU A 189 13.01 1.12 5.63
C GLU A 189 11.59 1.56 5.98
N VAL A 190 11.10 1.11 7.15
CA VAL A 190 9.78 1.46 7.70
C VAL A 190 10.08 2.12 9.01
N LEU A 191 9.59 3.34 9.16
CA LEU A 191 9.86 4.19 10.31
C LEU A 191 8.53 4.55 10.97
N PRO A 192 8.50 4.64 12.31
CA PRO A 192 7.36 5.22 13.00
C PRO A 192 7.29 6.72 12.71
N CYS A 193 6.07 7.24 12.63
CA CYS A 193 5.82 8.66 12.46
C CYS A 193 5.91 9.42 13.77
N LEU A 194 6.12 10.74 13.69
CA LEU A 194 6.24 11.61 14.88
C LEU A 194 4.97 11.60 15.73
N GLY A 195 3.81 11.54 15.09
CA GLY A 195 2.52 11.35 15.73
C GLY A 195 1.81 10.14 15.14
N MET A 196 1.13 9.36 15.97
CA MET A 196 0.41 8.16 15.53
C MET A 196 -0.58 8.49 14.41
N HIS A 197 -1.23 9.66 14.45
CA HIS A 197 -2.22 10.09 13.46
C HIS A 197 -1.65 10.85 12.26
N HIS A 198 -0.34 11.10 12.20
CA HIS A 198 0.27 11.81 11.06
C HIS A 198 0.31 10.93 9.82
N CYS A 199 0.37 9.60 10.01
CA CYS A 199 0.52 8.63 8.95
C CYS A 199 -0.64 7.65 8.95
N THR A 200 -1.39 7.61 7.86
CA THR A 200 -2.49 6.67 7.67
C THR A 200 -2.01 5.24 7.42
N GLY A 201 -0.75 5.08 6.97
CA GLY A 201 -0.18 3.80 6.56
C GLY A 201 -0.64 3.39 5.16
N GLY A 202 -0.72 2.08 4.90
CA GLY A 202 -1.16 1.51 3.62
C GLY A 202 -0.01 1.07 2.71
N THR A 203 -0.33 0.87 1.43
CA THR A 203 0.59 0.28 0.44
C THR A 203 1.26 1.29 -0.49
N ASP A 204 0.72 2.50 -0.60
CA ASP A 204 1.21 3.54 -1.51
C ASP A 204 2.06 4.58 -0.76
N PRO A 205 3.39 4.63 -0.96
CA PRO A 205 4.27 5.59 -0.31
C PRO A 205 3.89 7.06 -0.53
N ALA A 206 3.21 7.38 -1.63
CA ALA A 206 2.80 8.75 -1.94
C ALA A 206 1.58 9.22 -1.14
N LYS A 207 0.82 8.31 -0.54
CA LYS A 207 -0.46 8.59 0.14
C LYS A 207 -0.47 8.16 1.61
N MET A 208 0.71 8.04 2.22
CA MET A 208 0.84 7.60 3.61
C MET A 208 0.57 8.70 4.64
N CYS A 209 0.51 9.97 4.22
CA CYS A 209 0.25 11.08 5.11
C CYS A 209 -1.24 11.34 5.27
N ALA A 210 -1.64 11.66 6.51
CA ALA A 210 -2.96 12.17 6.80
C ALA A 210 -3.17 13.57 6.18
N GLU A 211 -4.43 13.99 6.09
CA GLU A 211 -4.77 15.28 5.51
C GLU A 211 -4.08 16.44 6.24
N GLY A 212 -3.50 17.35 5.46
CA GLY A 212 -2.74 18.48 5.98
C GLY A 212 -1.29 18.17 6.38
N TYR A 213 -0.85 16.92 6.28
CA TYR A 213 0.54 16.52 6.50
C TYR A 213 1.21 16.11 5.18
N GLU A 214 2.49 16.45 5.04
CA GLU A 214 3.33 16.13 3.89
C GLU A 214 4.80 15.93 4.29
N GLY A 215 5.60 15.52 3.29
CA GLY A 215 7.05 15.36 3.44
C GLY A 215 7.46 14.10 4.22
N PRO A 216 8.77 14.00 4.55
CA PRO A 216 9.31 12.85 5.28
C PRO A 216 8.64 12.67 6.64
N LEU A 217 8.27 11.43 6.97
CA LEU A 217 7.55 11.07 8.21
C LEU A 217 6.23 11.84 8.44
N CYS A 218 5.69 12.46 7.39
CA CYS A 218 4.52 13.34 7.47
C CYS A 218 4.70 14.41 8.57
N ALA A 219 5.90 14.97 8.65
CA ALA A 219 6.32 15.92 9.67
C ALA A 219 6.08 17.38 9.26
N VAL A 220 5.78 17.65 7.99
CA VAL A 220 5.57 18.99 7.45
C VAL A 220 4.08 19.23 7.25
N TYR A 221 3.61 20.45 7.51
CA TYR A 221 2.23 20.83 7.22
C TYR A 221 2.09 21.27 5.77
N SER A 222 1.07 20.76 5.09
CA SER A 222 0.70 21.22 3.76
C SER A 222 0.25 22.68 3.77
N LYS A 223 0.32 23.32 2.61
CA LYS A 223 -0.13 24.70 2.44
C LYS A 223 -1.58 24.87 2.92
N GLY A 224 -1.81 25.82 3.81
CA GLY A 224 -3.13 26.08 4.39
C GLY A 224 -3.43 25.27 5.65
N TYR A 225 -2.47 24.52 6.18
CA TYR A 225 -2.55 23.84 7.46
C TYR A 225 -1.48 24.35 8.42
N ALA A 226 -1.77 24.33 9.72
CA ALA A 226 -0.80 24.68 10.75
C ALA A 226 -1.04 23.83 12.02
N ALA A 227 0.03 23.67 12.79
CA ALA A 227 -0.05 23.13 14.14
C ALA A 227 -0.80 24.10 15.05
N LEU A 228 -1.88 23.64 15.68
CA LEU A 228 -2.48 24.28 16.85
C LEU A 228 -2.27 23.39 18.07
N GLY A 229 -1.76 23.95 19.16
CA GLY A 229 -1.51 23.24 20.42
C GLY A 229 -0.04 23.25 20.86
N SER A 230 0.26 22.50 21.93
CA SER A 230 1.61 22.40 22.49
C SER A 230 1.86 20.97 23.03
N GLY A 231 3.01 20.38 22.71
CA GLY A 231 3.38 19.05 23.21
C GLY A 231 2.68 17.93 22.44
N ALA A 232 2.10 16.96 23.16
CA ALA A 232 1.44 15.78 22.60
C ALA A 232 0.08 16.06 21.93
N ASP A 233 -0.52 17.22 22.20
CA ASP A 233 -1.82 17.65 21.65
C ASP A 233 -1.66 18.51 20.39
N LEU A 234 -0.58 18.30 19.62
CA LEU A 234 -0.32 19.04 18.39
C LEU A 234 -1.30 18.57 17.30
N VAL A 235 -2.38 19.33 17.08
CA VAL A 235 -3.41 18.98 16.09
C VAL A 235 -3.22 19.83 14.83
N CYS A 236 -3.25 19.16 13.68
CA CYS A 236 -3.30 19.81 12.37
C CYS A 236 -4.67 20.45 12.15
N ASN A 237 -4.71 21.77 11.99
CA ASN A 237 -5.93 22.49 11.65
C ASN A 237 -5.77 23.28 10.36
N VAL A 238 -6.87 23.40 9.61
CA VAL A 238 -6.94 24.28 8.45
C VAL A 238 -6.80 25.73 8.92
N CYS A 239 -5.93 26.49 8.27
CA CYS A 239 -5.82 27.92 8.45
C CYS A 239 -7.09 28.59 7.91
N THR A 240 -8.09 28.79 8.76
CA THR A 240 -9.27 29.61 8.47
C THR A 240 -8.89 31.09 8.57
N GLY A 241 -8.16 31.61 7.58
CA GLY A 241 -7.77 33.00 7.55
C GLY A 241 -7.19 33.42 6.20
N SER A 242 -7.94 34.23 5.46
CA SER A 242 -7.35 35.04 4.39
C SER A 242 -6.41 36.05 5.04
N ALA A 243 -5.20 36.20 4.49
CA ALA A 243 -4.27 37.27 4.85
C ALA A 243 -4.74 38.64 4.30
N GLU A 244 -6.01 38.99 4.56
CA GLU A 244 -6.58 40.33 4.37
C GLU A 244 -7.40 40.75 5.60
N GLY A 245 -7.04 40.23 6.78
CA GLY A 245 -7.51 40.73 8.07
C GLY A 245 -6.67 41.95 8.48
N THR A 246 -7.22 43.13 8.23
CA THR A 246 -6.72 44.46 8.60
C THR A 246 -6.07 44.46 9.99
N VAL A 247 -4.76 44.75 10.05
CA VAL A 247 -4.11 45.20 11.29
C VAL A 247 -4.56 46.63 11.54
N THR A 248 -5.77 46.80 12.07
CA THR A 248 -6.20 48.04 12.73
C THR A 248 -6.33 47.77 14.22
N VAL A 249 -5.21 47.40 14.84
CA VAL A 249 -5.05 47.46 16.29
C VAL A 249 -4.16 48.64 16.62
N GLY A 250 -4.80 49.73 17.06
CA GLY A 250 -4.20 50.63 18.04
C GLY A 250 -3.50 51.89 17.55
N LEU A 251 -4.16 52.74 16.76
CA LEU A 251 -3.92 54.19 16.78
C LEU A 251 -5.25 54.95 16.83
N ALA A 252 -6.01 54.73 17.91
CA ALA A 252 -6.95 55.73 18.38
C ALA A 252 -6.19 56.71 19.29
N LEU A 253 -6.55 58.00 19.19
CA LEU A 253 -5.88 59.21 19.68
C LEU A 253 -4.83 59.70 18.65
N ILE A 254 -5.11 60.66 17.78
CA ILE A 254 -5.50 62.05 18.09
C ILE A 254 -6.33 62.63 16.92
N GLY A 255 -7.44 63.31 17.24
CA GLY A 255 -7.88 64.48 16.44
C GLY A 255 -9.21 64.40 15.67
N GLY A 256 -10.33 64.43 16.40
CA GLY A 256 -11.40 65.42 16.21
C GLY A 256 -12.19 65.55 14.88
N LYS A 257 -13.52 65.35 15.02
CA LYS A 257 -14.66 65.87 14.22
C LYS A 257 -14.86 65.20 12.85
N LYS A 258 -16.08 64.87 12.39
CA LYS A 258 -17.46 65.17 12.79
C LYS A 258 -18.39 64.15 12.10
N GLU A 259 -19.59 63.96 12.66
CA GLU A 259 -20.90 63.53 12.09
C GLU A 259 -20.87 63.05 10.61
N ASP A 260 -21.39 61.88 10.23
CA ASP A 260 -22.81 61.55 10.32
C ASP A 260 -23.10 60.04 10.32
N GLU A 261 -24.20 59.74 10.98
CA GLU A 261 -24.88 58.46 11.07
C GLU A 261 -25.59 58.14 9.74
N GLN A 262 -25.37 56.96 9.16
CA GLN A 262 -26.44 56.26 8.45
C GLN A 262 -26.13 54.78 8.24
N SER A 263 -26.90 53.96 8.95
CA SER A 263 -27.18 52.56 8.65
C SER A 263 -27.75 52.42 7.24
N LEU A 264 -27.30 51.44 6.46
CA LEU A 264 -28.20 50.81 5.49
C LEU A 264 -27.90 49.33 5.29
N THR A 265 -29.01 48.61 5.40
CA THR A 265 -29.26 47.18 5.47
C THR A 265 -28.88 46.40 4.21
N LEU A 266 -28.61 45.11 4.44
CA LEU A 266 -28.74 44.00 3.49
C LEU A 266 -29.92 44.15 2.52
N ASN A 267 -29.73 43.66 1.30
CA ASN A 267 -30.73 42.80 0.68
C ASN A 267 -30.12 41.88 -0.40
N ASP A 268 -30.42 40.59 -0.22
CA ASP A 268 -30.33 39.54 -1.22
C ASP A 268 -31.30 39.79 -2.39
N GLY A 269 -30.92 39.34 -3.59
CA GLY A 269 -31.79 39.29 -4.76
C GLY A 269 -31.19 38.41 -5.86
N GLN A 270 -31.83 37.26 -6.10
CA GLN A 270 -31.43 36.18 -7.01
C GLN A 270 -31.47 36.55 -8.51
N ALA A 271 -30.51 35.98 -9.27
CA ALA A 271 -30.49 35.34 -10.63
C ALA A 271 -31.54 35.73 -11.73
N PRO A 272 -31.34 35.49 -13.07
CA PRO A 272 -30.44 34.51 -13.73
C PRO A 272 -29.76 34.91 -15.07
N LEU A 273 -28.93 33.98 -15.62
CA LEU A 273 -28.60 33.58 -17.02
C LEU A 273 -28.84 34.59 -18.18
N ASP A 274 -27.98 34.82 -19.18
CA ASP A 274 -27.28 33.85 -20.05
C ASP A 274 -26.21 34.53 -20.96
N THR A 275 -25.31 33.69 -21.46
CA THR A 275 -24.22 33.83 -22.47
C THR A 275 -24.02 35.10 -23.31
N GLY A 276 -22.75 35.54 -23.32
CA GLY A 276 -21.90 35.48 -24.52
C GLY A 276 -22.12 36.52 -25.62
N SER A 277 -21.30 37.58 -25.61
CA SER A 277 -20.58 38.11 -26.79
C SER A 277 -20.12 39.57 -26.59
N ARG A 278 -18.92 39.77 -26.03
CA ARG A 278 -18.03 40.92 -26.38
C ARG A 278 -16.66 40.80 -25.73
N LEU A 279 -16.04 39.63 -25.91
CA LEU A 279 -14.62 39.41 -25.71
C LEU A 279 -13.86 39.98 -26.92
N GLU A 280 -13.84 41.31 -27.10
CA GLU A 280 -12.91 41.94 -28.07
C GLU A 280 -12.75 43.48 -27.96
N ARG A 281 -13.07 44.07 -26.80
CA ARG A 281 -12.77 45.51 -26.55
C ARG A 281 -12.15 45.86 -25.19
N GLN A 282 -11.75 44.88 -24.37
CA GLN A 282 -11.11 45.16 -23.07
C GLN A 282 -9.61 44.79 -22.99
N THR A 283 -9.03 44.22 -24.04
CA THR A 283 -7.65 43.72 -24.03
C THR A 283 -6.58 44.80 -24.27
N SER A 284 -6.95 46.05 -24.58
CA SER A 284 -5.99 47.15 -24.79
C SER A 284 -5.77 48.04 -23.56
N ARG A 285 -6.64 47.99 -22.53
CA ARG A 285 -6.44 48.71 -21.26
C ARG A 285 -5.78 47.87 -20.17
N ALA A 286 -5.82 46.53 -20.28
CA ALA A 286 -5.19 45.63 -19.32
C ALA A 286 -3.65 45.56 -19.44
N ARG A 287 -3.07 45.83 -20.63
CA ARG A 287 -1.60 45.79 -20.83
C ARG A 287 -0.87 46.98 -20.20
N ALA A 288 -1.42 48.19 -20.29
CA ALA A 288 -0.81 49.39 -19.71
C ALA A 288 -0.85 49.44 -18.17
N ILE A 289 -1.78 48.71 -17.55
CA ILE A 289 -1.86 48.60 -16.08
C ILE A 289 -0.85 47.58 -15.56
N SER A 290 -0.50 46.54 -16.33
CA SER A 290 0.43 45.48 -15.89
C SER A 290 1.91 45.90 -15.85
N GLU A 291 2.36 46.81 -16.74
CA GLU A 291 3.75 47.28 -16.74
C GLU A 291 4.05 48.23 -15.57
N SER A 292 3.07 49.04 -15.14
CA SER A 292 3.22 49.92 -13.97
C SER A 292 3.14 49.20 -12.63
N ALA A 293 2.52 48.03 -12.59
CA ALA A 293 2.40 47.18 -11.40
C ALA A 293 3.67 46.34 -11.18
N GLN A 294 4.30 45.83 -12.24
CA GLN A 294 5.52 45.02 -12.13
C GLN A 294 6.75 45.84 -11.68
N ALA A 295 6.88 47.10 -12.11
CA ALA A 295 7.97 47.99 -11.66
C ALA A 295 7.91 48.33 -10.17
N LYS A 296 6.70 48.40 -9.59
CA LYS A 296 6.50 48.65 -8.14
C LYS A 296 6.71 47.40 -7.30
N VAL A 297 6.35 46.22 -7.80
CA VAL A 297 6.56 44.95 -7.10
C VAL A 297 8.06 44.59 -7.04
N ALA A 298 8.83 44.82 -8.11
CA ALA A 298 10.27 44.54 -8.11
C ALA A 298 11.06 45.42 -7.11
N ALA A 299 10.70 46.70 -6.97
CA ALA A 299 11.32 47.62 -6.00
C ALA A 299 10.97 47.29 -4.54
N ILE A 300 9.82 46.64 -4.30
CA ILE A 300 9.37 46.21 -2.96
C ILE A 300 10.10 44.91 -2.54
N THR A 301 10.35 43.99 -3.47
CA THR A 301 11.08 42.74 -3.18
C THR A 301 12.54 42.98 -2.81
N GLU A 302 13.23 43.90 -3.48
CA GLU A 302 14.63 44.25 -3.18
C GLU A 302 14.79 44.96 -1.81
N PHE A 303 13.78 45.72 -1.41
CA PHE A 303 13.75 46.39 -0.10
C PHE A 303 13.45 45.40 1.03
N ILE A 304 12.60 44.40 0.81
CA ILE A 304 12.24 43.38 1.81
C ILE A 304 13.42 42.42 2.10
N ASP A 305 14.18 42.00 1.10
CA ASP A 305 15.34 41.12 1.30
C ASP A 305 16.49 41.80 2.06
N ASN A 306 16.64 43.11 1.91
CA ASN A 306 17.63 43.90 2.66
C ASN A 306 17.17 44.24 4.09
N VAL A 307 15.87 44.36 4.34
CA VAL A 307 15.32 44.74 5.66
C VAL A 307 15.07 43.53 6.56
N HIS A 308 14.81 42.35 6.01
CA HIS A 308 14.53 41.12 6.76
C HIS A 308 15.66 40.68 7.75
N PRO A 309 16.96 40.73 7.40
CA PRO A 309 18.03 40.41 8.36
C PRO A 309 18.19 41.48 9.45
N PHE A 310 18.00 42.77 9.13
CA PHE A 310 18.07 43.86 10.10
C PHE A 310 16.87 43.88 11.05
N ALA A 311 15.66 43.56 10.58
CA ALA A 311 14.47 43.44 11.40
C ALA A 311 14.56 42.27 12.38
N LYS A 312 15.15 41.13 11.99
CA LYS A 312 15.44 40.02 12.91
C LYS A 312 16.45 40.39 13.99
N ILE A 313 17.48 41.16 13.65
CA ILE A 313 18.49 41.65 14.61
C ILE A 313 17.88 42.69 15.55
N PHE A 314 17.01 43.57 15.04
CA PHE A 314 16.33 44.61 15.82
C PHE A 314 15.27 44.02 16.77
N LEU A 315 14.49 43.03 16.33
CA LEU A 315 13.52 42.31 17.17
C LEU A 315 14.22 41.48 18.26
N ALA A 316 15.32 40.80 17.93
CA ALA A 316 16.13 40.07 18.92
C ALA A 316 16.79 41.00 19.95
N SER A 317 17.17 42.24 19.56
CA SER A 317 17.71 43.23 20.49
C SER A 317 16.62 43.90 21.34
N PHE A 318 15.39 44.00 20.82
CA PHE A 318 14.22 44.46 21.58
C PHE A 318 13.79 43.44 22.65
N GLU A 319 13.89 42.14 22.37
CA GLU A 319 13.68 41.06 23.36
C GLU A 319 14.69 41.13 24.52
N VAL A 320 15.95 41.46 24.21
CA VAL A 320 17.04 41.57 25.21
C VAL A 320 16.89 42.80 26.11
N VAL A 321 16.39 43.93 25.60
CA VAL A 321 16.23 45.18 26.36
C VAL A 321 14.89 45.24 27.10
N GLY A 322 13.86 44.54 26.60
CA GLY A 322 12.49 44.53 27.14
C GLY A 322 12.21 43.53 28.26
N GLY A 323 13.14 42.62 28.59
CA GLY A 323 12.98 41.68 29.71
C GLY A 323 11.87 40.64 29.51
N LEU A 324 11.56 40.26 28.27
CA LEU A 324 10.73 39.10 27.96
C LEU A 324 11.61 37.84 27.99
N SER A 325 11.32 36.92 28.91
CA SER A 325 12.13 35.71 29.10
C SER A 325 11.81 34.66 28.03
N PHE A 326 12.57 34.65 26.93
CA PHE A 326 12.75 33.44 26.13
C PHE A 326 14.24 33.04 26.15
N THR A 327 14.50 31.87 26.70
CA THR A 327 15.81 31.31 27.04
C THR A 327 16.58 30.80 25.82
N LEU A 328 17.53 31.59 25.29
CA LEU A 328 18.64 31.06 24.49
C LEU A 328 19.97 31.71 24.91
N ARG A 329 20.80 30.93 25.62
CA ARG A 329 22.17 31.30 26.01
C ARG A 329 23.09 31.26 24.79
N LEU A 330 23.37 32.40 24.17
CA LEU A 330 24.45 32.53 23.18
C LEU A 330 25.38 33.70 23.54
N ARG A 331 26.68 33.39 23.64
CA ARG A 331 27.78 34.32 23.95
C ARG A 331 28.40 34.80 22.66
N PHE A 332 28.38 36.12 22.39
CA PHE A 332 28.90 36.68 21.15
C PHE A 332 30.38 37.14 21.23
N PRO A 333 31.16 37.06 20.13
CA PRO A 333 32.60 37.37 20.09
C PRO A 333 32.91 38.89 20.01
N PRO A 334 34.15 39.32 20.31
CA PRO A 334 34.53 40.72 20.61
C PRO A 334 34.49 41.72 19.45
N MET A 335 33.97 41.35 18.28
CA MET A 335 33.87 42.23 17.11
C MET A 335 32.75 43.27 17.23
N PHE A 336 31.79 43.07 18.14
CA PHE A 336 30.63 43.96 18.32
C PHE A 336 30.88 45.21 19.18
N THR A 337 32.08 45.37 19.74
CA THR A 337 32.43 46.52 20.59
C THR A 337 32.43 47.85 19.83
N LYS A 338 32.73 47.83 18.52
CA LYS A 338 32.70 49.04 17.67
C LYS A 338 31.28 49.51 17.36
N PHE A 339 30.33 48.57 17.27
CA PHE A 339 28.92 48.88 16.97
C PHE A 339 28.22 49.53 18.17
N MET A 340 28.50 49.07 19.40
CA MET A 340 27.94 49.66 20.62
C MET A 340 28.40 51.10 20.89
N ASN A 341 29.59 51.50 20.43
CA ASN A 341 30.04 52.90 20.54
C ASN A 341 29.32 53.84 19.57
N ILE A 342 28.81 53.33 18.44
CA ILE A 342 28.01 54.11 17.49
C ILE A 342 26.61 54.34 18.09
N CYS A 343 26.01 53.32 18.70
CA CYS A 343 24.72 53.46 19.39
C CYS A 343 24.76 54.43 20.58
N LYS A 344 25.92 54.61 21.22
CA LYS A 344 26.12 55.55 22.33
C LYS A 344 26.11 57.03 21.90
N ASN A 345 26.39 57.31 20.62
CA ASN A 345 26.38 58.66 20.06
C ASN A 345 25.04 59.05 19.41
N VAL A 346 24.15 58.07 19.17
CA VAL A 346 22.83 58.30 18.57
C VAL A 346 21.73 58.50 19.61
N LEU A 347 21.95 58.04 20.86
CA LEU A 347 21.03 58.20 21.98
C LEU A 347 21.58 59.20 23.00
N SER A 348 21.71 60.46 22.58
CA SER A 348 21.87 61.60 23.47
C SER A 348 20.71 62.56 23.27
N LEU A 349 19.63 62.34 24.03
CA LEU A 349 18.59 63.34 24.27
C LEU A 349 18.02 63.09 25.68
N GLU A 350 18.47 63.92 26.62
CA GLU A 350 17.89 64.08 27.96
C GLU A 350 16.56 64.86 27.91
N VAL A 351 15.87 64.84 29.05
CA VAL A 351 14.75 65.72 29.49
C VAL A 351 13.38 65.26 28.95
N ILE A 352 12.35 64.90 29.74
CA ILE A 352 11.76 65.57 30.92
C ILE A 352 11.09 64.57 31.88
N LEU A 353 11.31 64.83 33.18
CA LEU A 353 10.60 64.38 34.37
C LEU A 353 9.06 64.49 34.27
N LEU A 354 8.34 63.41 34.60
CA LEU A 354 7.03 63.51 35.24
C LEU A 354 6.97 62.57 36.45
N ARG A 355 7.19 63.17 37.62
CA ARG A 355 6.67 62.65 38.90
C ARG A 355 5.14 62.81 38.89
N PRO A 356 4.42 61.97 39.64
CA PRO A 356 3.64 62.55 40.72
C PRO A 356 4.01 61.96 42.08
N SER A 357 3.93 62.84 43.06
CA SER A 357 4.05 62.60 44.49
C SER A 357 2.83 61.84 45.03
N THR A 358 3.05 60.90 45.94
CA THR A 358 2.27 60.86 47.18
C THR A 358 3.21 60.71 48.38
N THR A 359 2.95 61.59 49.33
CA THR A 359 3.62 61.84 50.59
C THR A 359 3.26 60.78 51.64
N GLY A 360 4.27 60.29 52.36
CA GLY A 360 4.10 59.55 53.61
C GLY A 360 5.36 59.69 54.47
N LYS A 361 5.42 60.73 55.29
CA LYS A 361 6.47 60.95 56.29
C LYS A 361 6.39 59.87 57.37
N SER A 362 7.49 59.21 57.70
CA SER A 362 7.88 59.02 59.09
C SER A 362 9.38 58.80 59.25
N LYS A 363 10.00 59.69 60.03
CA LYS A 363 11.39 59.65 60.46
C LYS A 363 11.60 58.42 61.36
N ARG A 364 12.69 57.67 61.17
CA ARG A 364 13.29 56.94 62.29
C ARG A 364 14.80 57.10 62.32
N LYS A 365 15.25 57.71 63.42
CA LYS A 365 16.63 57.98 63.82
C LYS A 365 17.43 56.67 63.92
N THR A 366 18.70 56.80 63.57
CA THR A 366 19.82 55.99 64.05
C THR A 366 19.78 55.79 65.57
N ARG A 367 19.96 54.54 66.03
CA ARG A 367 20.59 54.25 67.32
C ARG A 367 21.37 52.94 67.26
N THR A 368 22.63 53.07 67.64
CA THR A 368 23.63 52.06 67.97
C THR A 368 23.28 51.30 69.27
N SER A 369 24.10 50.28 69.57
CA SER A 369 24.15 49.33 70.72
C SER A 369 23.46 47.98 70.45
N SER A 370 24.18 46.86 70.32
CA SER A 370 25.06 46.14 71.28
C SER A 370 24.29 45.46 72.41
N THR A 371 24.05 44.15 72.27
CA THR A 371 24.02 43.08 73.31
C THR A 371 23.66 41.77 72.59
N LYS A 372 24.62 40.86 72.36
CA LYS A 372 25.00 39.71 73.20
C LYS A 372 23.94 38.58 73.18
N ALA A 373 24.36 37.47 72.57
CA ALA A 373 23.68 36.18 72.36
C ALA A 373 23.39 35.41 73.66
N PRO A 374 22.86 34.18 73.53
CA PRO A 374 21.48 33.84 73.16
C PRO A 374 20.43 34.42 74.11
#